data_AF-A0A952IYJ4-F1
#
_entry.id   AF-A0A952IYJ4-F1
#
_cell.length_a   1.000
_cell.length_b   1.000
_cell.length_c   1.000
_cell.angle_alpha   90.00
_cell.angle_beta   90.00
_cell.angle_gamma   90.00
#
_symmetry.space_group_name_H-M   'P 1'
#
loop_
_entity.id
_entity.type
_entity.pdbx_description
1 polymer ?
#
loop_
_entity_poly.entity_id
_entity_poly.type
_entity_poly.pdbx_seq_one_letter_code
_entity_poly.pdbx_strand_id
1 'polypeptide(L)' 'MSGAHTITATPVVLDTGLFEDRDTLRQALESLNLPESNWFTLTPDTMNESDWDKVLTLVLSTNRVITL' A
#
# COMPACT_ATOMS: atom_id res chain seq x y z
N MET A 1 -6.82 -29.33 -10.93
CA MET A 1 -6.63 -29.00 -9.50
C MET A 1 -6.17 -27.56 -9.45
N SER A 2 -7.09 -26.62 -9.19
CA SER A 2 -6.76 -25.19 -9.10
C SER A 2 -6.18 -24.93 -7.71
N GLY A 3 -4.89 -24.65 -7.64
CA GLY A 3 -4.25 -24.22 -6.41
C GLY A 3 -4.77 -22.84 -6.07
N ALA A 4 -5.59 -22.74 -5.03
CA ALA A 4 -5.96 -21.46 -4.47
C ALA A 4 -4.66 -20.77 -4.04
N HIS A 5 -4.24 -19.74 -4.77
CA HIS A 5 -3.26 -18.80 -4.27
C HIS A 5 -3.90 -18.15 -3.06
N THR A 6 -3.53 -18.61 -1.87
CA THR A 6 -3.91 -17.96 -0.62
C THR A 6 -3.31 -16.58 -0.67
N ILE A 7 -4.12 -15.59 -1.06
CA ILE A 7 -3.75 -14.19 -0.93
C ILE A 7 -3.65 -13.95 0.57
N THR A 8 -2.43 -13.92 1.11
CA THR A 8 -2.16 -13.41 2.46
C THR A 8 -2.36 -11.91 2.39
N ALA A 9 -3.62 -11.53 2.39
CA ALA A 9 -4.08 -10.23 1.89
C ALA A 9 -4.00 -9.19 3.01
N THR A 10 -2.80 -8.97 3.51
CA THR A 10 -2.51 -7.96 4.52
C THR A 10 -2.75 -6.58 3.90
N PRO A 11 -3.47 -5.66 4.59
CA PRO A 11 -3.77 -4.34 4.04
C PRO A 11 -2.51 -3.60 3.58
N VAL A 12 -2.63 -2.85 2.51
CA VAL A 12 -1.55 -2.00 1.97
C VAL A 12 -1.92 -0.55 2.18
N VAL A 13 -0.93 0.24 2.58
CA VAL A 13 -1.04 1.69 2.73
C VAL A 13 -0.30 2.34 1.57
N LEU A 14 -1.02 3.14 0.78
CA LEU A 14 -0.46 4.00 -0.26
C LEU A 14 -0.43 5.43 0.27
N ASP A 15 0.75 5.95 0.52
CA ASP A 15 0.96 7.32 0.95
C ASP A 15 1.14 8.21 -0.29
N THR A 16 0.09 8.95 -0.63
CA THR A 16 0.03 9.78 -1.85
C THR A 16 0.67 11.16 -1.65
N GLY A 17 1.03 11.52 -0.41
CA GLY A 17 1.58 12.84 -0.09
C GLY A 17 0.57 13.98 -0.21
N LEU A 18 -0.72 13.68 -0.27
CA LEU A 18 -1.79 14.67 -0.40
C LEU A 18 -2.22 15.29 0.93
N PHE A 19 -1.81 14.70 2.06
CA PHE A 19 -2.18 15.18 3.40
C PHE A 19 -1.02 15.94 4.03
N GLU A 20 -1.32 17.11 4.61
CA GLU A 20 -0.32 17.96 5.28
C GLU A 20 0.16 17.35 6.60
N ASP A 21 -0.72 16.68 7.36
CA ASP A 21 -0.40 16.03 8.62
C ASP A 21 -0.30 14.51 8.46
N ARG A 22 0.84 14.08 7.92
CA ARG A 22 1.17 12.65 7.74
C ARG A 22 1.43 11.94 9.06
N ASP A 23 1.93 12.62 10.09
CA ASP A 23 2.32 11.99 11.35
C ASP A 23 1.09 11.52 12.14
N THR A 24 0.03 12.34 12.20
CA THR A 24 -1.23 11.96 12.83
C THR A 24 -1.88 10.77 12.12
N LEU A 25 -1.86 10.75 10.78
CA LEU A 25 -2.37 9.63 9.99
C LEU A 25 -1.53 8.36 10.19
N ARG A 26 -0.20 8.50 10.25
CA ARG A 26 0.72 7.39 10.50
C ARG A 26 0.46 6.75 11.87
N GLN A 27 0.30 7.57 12.92
CA GLN A 27 -0.06 7.09 14.26
C GLN A 27 -1.41 6.38 14.30
N ALA A 28 -2.42 6.86 13.56
CA ALA A 28 -3.70 6.18 13.47
C ALA A 28 -3.57 4.77 12.87
N LEU A 29 -2.65 4.59 11.91
CA LEU A 29 -2.40 3.31 11.25
C LEU A 29 -1.44 2.39 12.02
N GLU A 30 -0.60 2.90 12.92
CA GLU A 30 0.20 2.07 13.84
C GLU A 30 -0.70 1.12 14.66
N SER A 31 -1.95 1.52 14.92
CA SER A 31 -2.96 0.67 15.57
C SER A 31 -3.35 -0.59 14.77
N LEU A 32 -3.11 -0.59 13.45
CA LEU A 32 -3.40 -1.73 12.57
C LEU A 32 -2.28 -2.80 12.61
N ASN A 33 -1.16 -2.53 13.29
CA ASN A 33 -0.02 -3.43 13.45
C ASN A 33 0.44 -4.03 12.10
N LEU A 34 0.50 -3.18 11.07
CA LEU A 34 0.91 -3.56 9.72
C LEU A 34 2.44 -3.57 9.61
N PRO A 35 3.03 -4.55 8.90
CA PRO A 35 4.46 -4.51 8.58
C PRO A 35 4.81 -3.25 7.77
N GLU A 36 6.00 -2.68 7.96
CA GLU A 36 6.48 -1.55 7.15
C GLU A 36 6.52 -1.89 5.65
N SER A 37 6.71 -3.16 5.29
CA SER A 37 6.66 -3.64 3.91
C SER A 37 5.31 -3.44 3.22
N ASN A 38 4.28 -3.05 3.96
CA ASN A 38 2.94 -2.78 3.44
C ASN A 38 2.70 -1.29 3.18
N TRP A 39 3.69 -0.45 3.44
CA TRP A 39 3.62 1.00 3.27
C TRP A 39 4.42 1.42 2.05
N PHE A 40 3.75 2.09 1.12
CA PHE A 40 4.34 2.54 -0.13
C PHE A 40 4.03 4.01 -0.36
N THR A 41 5.07 4.83 -0.41
CA THR A 41 4.94 6.24 -0.80
C THR A 41 4.91 6.35 -2.31
N LEU A 42 3.88 7.00 -2.85
CA LEU A 42 3.76 7.30 -4.26
C LEU A 42 4.41 8.64 -4.56
N THR A 43 5.28 8.67 -5.57
CA THR A 43 5.89 9.90 -6.10
C THR A 43 5.68 9.94 -7.61
N PRO A 44 4.47 10.31 -8.07
CA PRO A 44 4.07 10.17 -9.48
C PRO A 44 5.05 10.80 -10.48
N ASP A 45 5.65 11.94 -10.13
CA ASP A 45 6.58 12.67 -10.98
C ASP A 45 7.91 11.94 -11.24
N THR A 46 8.27 10.97 -10.41
CA THR A 46 9.53 10.21 -10.50
C THR A 46 9.33 8.73 -10.80
N MET A 47 8.09 8.24 -10.74
CA MET A 47 7.75 6.83 -10.99
C MET A 47 7.62 6.53 -12.48
N ASN A 48 8.26 5.46 -12.93
CA ASN A 48 8.12 4.93 -14.28
C ASN A 48 7.06 3.82 -14.37
N GLU A 49 6.82 3.29 -15.57
CA GLU A 49 5.85 2.22 -15.83
C GLU A 49 6.08 0.98 -14.97
N SER A 50 7.33 0.57 -14.76
CA SER A 50 7.65 -0.59 -13.91
C SER A 50 7.31 -0.36 -12.45
N ASP A 51 7.45 0.88 -11.96
CA ASP A 51 7.07 1.22 -10.59
C ASP A 51 5.54 1.24 -10.44
N TRP A 52 4.82 1.69 -11.46
CA TRP A 52 3.36 1.61 -11.51
C TRP A 52 2.86 0.16 -11.59
N ASP A 53 3.52 -0.72 -12.34
CA ASP A 53 3.20 -2.14 -12.39
C ASP A 53 3.35 -2.82 -11.03
N LYS A 54 4.36 -2.44 -10.23
CA LYS A 54 4.52 -2.94 -8.85
C LYS A 54 3.37 -2.48 -7.96
N VAL A 55 2.99 -1.20 -8.03
CA VAL A 55 1.86 -0.65 -7.27
C VAL A 55 0.56 -1.35 -7.68
N LEU A 56 0.33 -1.54 -8.98
CA LEU A 56 -0.85 -2.23 -9.49
C LEU A 56 -0.89 -3.69 -9.02
N THR A 57 0.23 -4.40 -9.11
CA THR A 57 0.35 -5.78 -8.61
C THR A 57 0.04 -5.85 -7.12
N LEU A 58 0.57 -4.91 -6.34
CA LEU A 58 0.34 -4.82 -4.91
C LEU A 58 -1.14 -4.55 -4.58
N VAL A 59 -1.77 -3.60 -5.25
CA VAL A 59 -3.20 -3.27 -5.11
C VAL A 59 -4.08 -4.48 -5.46
N LEU A 60 -3.76 -5.19 -6.54
CA LEU A 60 -4.52 -6.37 -6.98
C LEU A 60 -4.29 -7.61 -6.10
N SER A 61 -3.18 -7.65 -5.36
CA SER A 61 -2.82 -8.77 -4.47
C SER A 61 -3.13 -8.52 -2.99
N THR A 62 -3.75 -7.39 -2.65
CA THR A 62 -4.22 -7.12 -1.28
C THR A 62 -5.76 -7.12 -1.20
N ASN A 63 -6.29 -7.37 0.00
CA ASN A 63 -7.72 -7.35 0.27
C ASN A 63 -8.20 -5.94 0.65
N ARG A 64 -7.27 -5.04 1.00
CA ARG A 64 -7.62 -3.67 1.36
C ARG A 64 -6.47 -2.71 1.06
N VAL A 65 -6.79 -1.65 0.33
CA VAL A 65 -5.91 -0.49 0.14
C VAL A 65 -6.39 0.65 1.02
N ILE A 66 -5.46 1.29 1.71
CA ILE A 66 -5.66 2.50 2.51
C ILE A 66 -4.84 3.60 1.84
N THR A 67 -5.47 4.69 1.43
CA THR A 67 -4.77 5.82 0.81
C THR A 67 -4.64 6.96 1.82
N LEU A 68 -3.40 7.40 2.04
CA LEU A 68 -3.03 8.61 2.79
C LEU A 68 -2.43 9.65 1.84
#